data_AF-A0A7G8IZG6-F1
#
_entry.id   AF-A0A7G8IZG6-F1
#
_cell.length_a   1.000
_cell.length_b   1.000
_cell.length_c   1.000
_cell.angle_alpha   90.00
_cell.angle_beta   90.00
_cell.angle_gamma   90.00
#
_symmetry.space_group_name_H-M   'P 1'
#
loop_
_entity.id
_entity.type
_entity.pdbx_description
1 polymer ?
#
loop_
_entity_poly.entity_id
_entity_poly.type
_entity_poly.pdbx_seq_one_letter_code
_entity_poly.pdbx_strand_id
1 'polypeptide(L)' 'MRPSLLILLALLVAPSAALAQKKIPKAQGHNQCPLGYVNTLGTTCVSPIYYQVAPTNGEACKEGWMNIGAGYCRKK' A
#
# COMPACT_ATOMS: atom_id res chain seq x y z
N MET A 1 -11.60 10.83 32.96
CA MET A 1 -11.48 10.46 31.52
C MET A 1 -10.81 9.11 31.47
N ARG A 2 -11.54 8.05 31.10
CA ARG A 2 -11.05 6.65 31.18
C ARG A 2 -9.88 6.46 30.20
N PRO A 3 -8.65 6.20 30.68
CA PRO A 3 -7.47 6.05 29.81
C PRO A 3 -7.57 4.84 28.89
N SER A 4 -8.48 3.91 29.19
CA SER A 4 -8.78 2.71 28.40
C SER A 4 -9.29 3.02 26.99
N LEU A 5 -9.96 4.16 26.76
CA LEU A 5 -10.45 4.53 25.43
C LEU A 5 -9.30 4.95 24.48
N LEU A 6 -8.25 5.56 25.02
CA LEU A 6 -7.09 5.99 24.24
C LEU A 6 -6.26 4.81 23.76
N ILE A 7 -6.15 3.75 24.58
CA ILE A 7 -5.43 2.53 24.21
C ILE A 7 -6.16 1.81 23.07
N LEU A 8 -7.50 1.75 23.11
CA LEU A 8 -8.28 1.09 22.07
C LEU A 8 -8.13 1.79 20.71
N LEU A 9 -8.10 3.14 20.70
CA LEU A 9 -7.97 3.93 19.48
C LEU A 9 -6.61 3.73 18.77
N ALA A 10 -5.55 3.50 19.54
CA ALA A 10 -4.20 3.32 19.01
C ALA A 10 -4.01 2.00 18.24
N LEU A 11 -4.78 0.94 18.55
CA LEU A 11 -4.69 -0.33 17.84
C LEU A 11 -5.35 -0.31 16.45
N LEU A 12 -6.27 0.61 16.16
CA LEU A 12 -6.91 0.69 14.84
C LEU A 12 -6.02 1.33 13.76
N VAL A 13 -4.92 2.00 14.14
CA VAL A 13 -4.01 2.70 13.21
C VAL A 13 -2.79 1.83 12.89
N ALA A 14 -2.78 0.56 13.26
CA ALA A 14 -1.71 -0.35 12.86
C ALA A 14 -1.68 -0.44 11.33
N PRO A 15 -0.54 -0.12 10.66
CA PRO A 15 -0.43 -0.25 9.22
C PRO A 15 -0.66 -1.73 8.89
N SER A 16 -1.78 -2.02 8.24
CA SER A 16 -2.11 -3.35 7.77
C SER A 16 -0.89 -3.90 7.03
N ALA A 17 -0.33 -4.99 7.56
CA ALA A 17 0.76 -5.68 6.93
C ALA A 17 0.40 -5.90 5.47
N ALA A 18 1.29 -5.54 4.55
CA ALA A 18 1.07 -5.78 3.14
C ALA A 18 0.86 -7.29 2.95
N LEU A 19 -0.37 -7.71 2.68
CA LEU A 19 -0.64 -9.05 2.16
C LEU A 19 -0.28 -9.04 0.68
N ALA A 20 0.05 -10.16 0.06
CA ALA A 20 0.24 -10.18 -1.38
C ALA A 20 -1.10 -9.79 -2.05
N GLN A 21 -1.14 -8.63 -2.72
CA GLN A 21 -2.40 -8.04 -3.22
C GLN A 21 -2.46 -8.09 -4.74
N LYS A 22 -3.46 -8.81 -5.25
CA LYS A 22 -3.77 -8.84 -6.69
C LYS A 22 -4.37 -7.52 -7.16
N LYS A 23 -5.18 -6.87 -6.32
CA LYS A 23 -5.85 -5.60 -6.59
C LYS A 23 -5.49 -4.61 -5.49
N ILE A 24 -5.04 -3.42 -5.88
CA ILE A 24 -4.68 -2.31 -4.99
C ILE A 24 -5.38 -1.03 -5.44
N PRO A 25 -5.64 -0.05 -4.56
CA PRO A 25 -6.02 1.28 -5.00
C PRO A 25 -4.85 1.97 -5.72
N LYS A 26 -5.13 3.03 -6.46
CA LYS A 26 -4.11 4.00 -6.87
C LYS A 26 -3.67 4.78 -5.63
N ALA A 27 -2.37 5.03 -5.52
CA ALA A 27 -1.86 5.84 -4.43
C ALA A 27 -2.40 7.27 -4.54
N GLN A 28 -2.62 7.92 -3.40
CA GLN A 28 -3.10 9.29 -3.36
C GLN A 28 -2.13 10.21 -4.12
N GLY A 29 -2.67 11.10 -4.96
CA GLY A 29 -1.87 11.98 -5.80
C GLY A 29 -1.27 11.32 -7.05
N HIS A 30 -1.55 10.03 -7.31
CA HIS A 30 -1.07 9.32 -8.49
C HIS A 30 -2.22 8.90 -9.41
N ASN A 31 -2.07 9.20 -10.71
CA ASN A 31 -3.05 8.80 -11.74
C ASN A 31 -2.71 7.46 -12.43
N GLN A 32 -1.49 6.97 -12.20
CA GLN A 32 -0.94 5.77 -12.83
C GLN A 32 -0.90 4.59 -11.86
N CYS A 33 -0.83 3.37 -12.41
CA CYS A 33 -0.59 2.16 -11.64
C CYS A 33 0.92 1.88 -11.53
N PRO A 34 1.38 1.23 -10.46
CA PRO A 34 2.79 0.87 -10.33
C PRO A 34 3.16 -0.26 -11.30
N LEU A 35 4.47 -0.47 -11.48
CA LEU A 35 5.01 -1.50 -12.37
C LEU A 35 4.44 -2.88 -12.05
N GLY A 36 4.01 -3.60 -13.09
CA GLY A 36 3.39 -4.92 -12.96
C GLY A 36 1.90 -4.90 -12.64
N TYR A 37 1.28 -3.72 -12.53
CA TYR A 37 -0.17 -3.56 -12.37
C TYR A 37 -0.78 -2.78 -13.55
N VAL A 38 -1.98 -3.20 -13.95
CA VAL A 38 -2.78 -2.55 -15.00
C VAL A 38 -3.97 -1.81 -14.39
N ASN A 39 -4.32 -0.67 -14.99
CA ASN A 39 -5.50 0.10 -14.58
C ASN A 39 -6.77 -0.62 -15.03
N THR A 40 -7.69 -0.87 -14.10
CA THR A 40 -8.99 -1.52 -14.38
C THR A 40 -10.12 -0.50 -14.42
N LEU A 41 -9.94 0.56 -15.21
CA LEU A 41 -10.92 1.63 -15.46
C LEU A 41 -11.44 2.29 -14.18
N GLY A 42 -10.54 2.82 -13.34
CA GLY A 42 -10.95 3.63 -12.19
C GLY A 42 -9.83 3.98 -11.22
N THR A 43 -10.12 3.81 -9.93
CA THR A 43 -9.23 4.10 -8.81
C THR A 43 -8.39 2.90 -8.38
N THR A 44 -8.39 1.79 -9.15
CA THR A 44 -7.72 0.55 -8.76
C THR A 44 -6.83 -0.03 -9.85
N CYS A 45 -5.79 -0.69 -9.40
CA CYS A 45 -4.75 -1.33 -10.18
C CYS A 45 -4.75 -2.84 -9.90
N VAL A 46 -4.59 -3.66 -10.93
CA VAL A 46 -4.64 -5.12 -10.83
C VAL A 46 -3.39 -5.74 -11.45
N SER A 47 -2.80 -6.74 -10.79
CA SER A 47 -1.69 -7.52 -11.34
C SER A 47 -2.15 -8.96 -11.64
N PRO A 48 -1.62 -9.61 -12.69
CA PRO A 48 -1.82 -11.04 -12.88
C PRO A 48 -1.11 -11.90 -11.81
N ILE A 49 -0.11 -11.33 -11.11
CA ILE A 49 0.70 -12.02 -10.10
C ILE A 49 0.40 -11.42 -8.72
N TYR A 50 0.43 -12.26 -7.68
CA TYR A 50 0.28 -11.80 -6.30
C TYR A 50 1.61 -11.24 -5.77
N TYR A 51 1.72 -9.92 -5.73
CA TYR A 51 2.87 -9.24 -5.12
C TYR A 51 2.52 -8.65 -3.78
N GLN A 52 3.44 -8.76 -2.82
CA GLN A 52 3.36 -8.03 -1.57
C GLN A 52 3.80 -6.59 -1.80
N VAL A 53 2.87 -5.65 -1.67
CA VAL A 53 3.10 -4.23 -1.95
C VAL A 53 2.62 -3.36 -0.80
N ALA A 54 3.30 -2.24 -0.59
CA ALA A 54 2.98 -1.25 0.43
C ALA A 54 3.06 0.17 -0.16
N PRO A 55 2.18 1.10 0.24
CA PRO A 55 2.29 2.49 -0.18
C PRO A 55 3.58 3.11 0.37
N THR A 56 4.16 4.05 -0.39
CA THR A 56 5.35 4.80 0.04
C THR A 56 5.00 5.94 0.99
N ASN A 57 3.80 6.51 0.87
CA ASN A 57 3.39 7.73 1.58
C ASN A 57 4.39 8.90 1.45
N GLY A 58 5.10 8.97 0.32
CA GLY A 58 6.14 9.98 0.06
C GLY A 58 7.52 9.63 0.62
N GLU A 59 7.66 8.51 1.35
CA GLU A 59 8.92 8.06 1.91
C GLU A 59 9.65 7.07 1.00
N ALA A 60 10.94 6.85 1.27
CA ALA A 60 11.72 5.81 0.62
C ALA A 60 11.21 4.41 1.01
N CYS A 61 11.38 3.44 0.11
CA CYS A 61 11.05 2.05 0.43
C CYS A 61 11.95 1.51 1.54
N LYS A 62 11.36 0.71 2.44
CA LYS A 62 12.09 0.01 3.50
C LYS A 62 13.13 -0.94 2.92
N GLU A 63 14.13 -1.30 3.73
CA GLU A 63 15.10 -2.34 3.37
C GLU A 63 14.39 -3.66 3.01
N GLY A 64 14.86 -4.34 1.97
CA GLY A 64 14.20 -5.54 1.43
C GLY A 64 12.99 -5.27 0.54
N TRP A 65 12.66 -3.99 0.32
CA TRP A 65 11.63 -3.56 -0.64
C TRP A 65 12.26 -2.83 -1.82
N MET A 66 11.50 -2.75 -2.91
CA MET A 66 11.89 -2.11 -4.16
C MET A 66 10.82 -1.10 -4.56
N ASN A 67 11.23 0.11 -4.95
CA ASN A 67 10.33 1.10 -5.50
C ASN A 67 9.82 0.63 -6.86
N ILE A 68 8.49 0.54 -7.02
CA ILE A 68 7.84 0.12 -8.26
C ILE A 68 7.06 1.27 -8.94
N GLY A 69 7.32 2.50 -8.52
CA GLY A 69 6.67 3.71 -9.02
C GLY A 69 5.26 3.93 -8.47
N ALA A 70 4.64 5.04 -8.87
CA ALA A 70 3.26 5.41 -8.56
C ALA A 70 2.87 5.30 -7.07
N GLY A 71 3.79 5.64 -6.17
CA GLY A 71 3.54 5.64 -4.72
C GLY A 71 3.55 4.26 -4.05
N TYR A 72 4.16 3.24 -4.66
CA TYR A 72 4.24 1.89 -4.09
C TYR A 72 5.66 1.31 -4.05
N CYS A 73 5.87 0.47 -3.05
CA CYS A 73 7.00 -0.44 -2.89
C CYS A 73 6.53 -1.89 -3.03
N ARG A 74 7.38 -2.76 -3.59
CA ARG A 74 7.19 -4.21 -3.66
C ARG A 74 8.23 -4.93 -2.81
N LYS A 75 7.85 -5.97 -2.09
CA LYS A 75 8.83 -6.83 -1.42
C LYS A 75 9.70 -7.55 -2.46
N LYS A 76 11.01 -7.57 -2.23
CA LYS A 76 11.95 -8.32 -3.08
C LYS A 76 11.70 -9.82 -2.99
#